data_AF-A0A519TBY7-F1
#
_entry.id   AF-A0A519TBY7-F1
#
_cell.length_a   1.000
_cell.length_b   1.000
_cell.length_c   1.000
_cell.angle_alpha   90.00
_cell.angle_beta   90.00
_cell.angle_gamma   90.00
#
_symmetry.space_group_name_H-M   'P 1'
#
loop_
_entity.id
_entity.type
_entity.pdbx_description
1 polymer ?
#
loop_
_entity_poly.entity_id
_entity_poly.type
_entity_poly.pdbx_seq_one_letter_code
_entity_poly.pdbx_strand_id
1 'polypeptide(L)'
;MRVAIYARVSTKDKGQDTENQLHQLREFAERHGTIYKVFTDQESGGKADRTEFKALLLEAYQQKFDLVVFWRLDRFSREGALATLRYLNELKDHGVNYKLFTEPYLDSLGPFGDRIVSMLATIAAQDFIKISENTKAALAKKKAAGVKLGTTSKSQEQIEQIRRLKGGACQTTQLAKR
;
A
#
# COMPACT_ATOMS: atom_id res chain seq x y z
N MET A 1 2.95 -24.13 -13.67
CA MET A 1 2.83 -22.80 -13.04
C MET A 1 2.36 -21.81 -14.09
N ARG A 2 1.31 -21.04 -13.80
CA ARG A 2 0.77 -19.98 -14.66
C ARG A 2 1.49 -18.68 -14.33
N VAL A 3 2.07 -18.03 -15.32
CA VAL A 3 2.93 -16.85 -15.13
C VAL A 3 2.29 -15.63 -15.78
N ALA A 4 1.99 -14.61 -14.98
CA ALA A 4 1.64 -13.28 -15.45
C ALA A 4 2.90 -12.44 -15.68
N ILE A 5 2.87 -11.55 -16.66
CA ILE A 5 3.93 -10.58 -16.90
C ILE A 5 3.35 -9.19 -16.68
N TYR A 6 4.05 -8.33 -15.95
CA TYR A 6 3.71 -6.91 -15.84
C TYR A 6 4.82 -6.04 -16.42
N ALA A 7 4.43 -5.16 -17.32
CA ALA A 7 5.32 -4.16 -17.91
C ALA A 7 4.65 -2.80 -17.96
N ARG A 8 5.45 -1.75 -17.96
CA ARG A 8 4.98 -0.38 -18.12
C ARG A 8 5.81 0.31 -19.17
N VAL A 9 5.13 0.81 -20.20
CA VAL A 9 5.75 1.36 -21.40
C VAL A 9 5.54 2.86 -21.43
N SER A 10 6.61 3.61 -21.67
CA SER A 10 6.54 5.07 -21.80
C SER A 10 6.24 5.42 -23.25
N THR A 11 5.25 6.28 -23.49
CA THR A 11 4.95 6.76 -24.84
C THR A 11 6.06 7.63 -25.44
N LYS A 12 7.04 8.08 -24.62
CA LYS A 12 8.17 8.92 -25.08
C LYS A 12 9.38 8.10 -25.54
N ASP A 13 9.52 6.87 -25.02
CA ASP A 13 10.58 5.98 -25.43
C ASP A 13 10.15 5.33 -26.73
N LYS A 14 10.80 5.70 -27.84
CA LYS A 14 10.49 5.23 -29.20
C LYS A 14 10.69 3.70 -29.30
N GLY A 15 9.68 2.92 -28.88
CA GLY A 15 9.36 1.54 -29.28
C GLY A 15 10.37 0.42 -28.99
N GLN A 16 11.65 0.60 -29.29
CA GLN A 16 12.63 -0.49 -29.38
C GLN A 16 13.07 -1.03 -28.02
N ASP A 17 13.38 -0.16 -27.05
CA ASP A 17 13.86 -0.63 -25.74
C ASP A 17 12.78 -1.36 -24.95
N THR A 18 11.53 -0.95 -25.11
CA THR A 18 10.43 -1.53 -24.33
C THR A 18 9.95 -2.87 -24.89
N GLU A 19 9.94 -3.01 -26.22
CA GLU A 19 9.69 -4.31 -26.86
C GLU A 19 10.78 -5.32 -26.55
N ASN A 20 12.06 -4.89 -26.53
CA ASN A 20 13.17 -5.74 -26.12
C ASN A 20 13.02 -6.20 -24.65
N GLN A 21 12.60 -5.31 -23.75
CA GLN A 21 12.32 -5.68 -22.35
C GLN A 21 11.18 -6.69 -22.23
N LEU A 22 10.08 -6.47 -22.95
CA LEU A 22 8.95 -7.41 -22.98
C LEU A 22 9.35 -8.77 -23.54
N HIS A 23 10.18 -8.81 -24.58
CA HIS A 23 10.68 -10.05 -25.15
C HIS A 23 11.50 -10.85 -24.12
N GLN A 24 12.46 -10.19 -23.45
CA GLN A 24 13.26 -10.83 -22.41
C GLN A 24 12.42 -11.29 -21.21
N LEU A 25 11.37 -10.54 -20.83
CA LEU A 25 10.43 -10.96 -19.80
C LEU A 25 9.61 -12.17 -20.21
N ARG A 26 9.21 -12.28 -21.48
CA ARG A 26 8.51 -13.46 -22.01
C ARG A 26 9.39 -14.69 -21.97
N GLU A 27 10.62 -14.61 -22.47
CA GLU A 27 11.58 -15.71 -22.39
C GLU A 27 11.87 -16.13 -20.94
N PHE A 28 11.97 -15.16 -20.03
CA PHE A 28 12.13 -15.44 -18.61
C PHE A 28 10.90 -16.12 -18.00
N ALA A 29 9.69 -15.66 -18.33
CA ALA A 29 8.45 -16.24 -17.85
C ALA A 29 8.24 -17.67 -18.38
N GLU A 30 8.56 -17.92 -19.64
CA GLU A 30 8.47 -19.24 -20.29
C GLU A 30 9.38 -20.27 -19.62
N ARG A 31 10.56 -19.85 -19.13
CA ARG A 31 11.44 -20.72 -18.33
C ARG A 31 10.85 -21.11 -16.97
N HIS A 32 9.85 -20.38 -16.48
CA HIS A 32 9.21 -20.63 -15.20
C HIS A 32 7.82 -21.27 -15.34
N GLY A 33 7.18 -21.18 -16.49
CA GLY A 33 5.89 -21.82 -16.74
C GLY A 33 5.17 -21.29 -17.96
N THR A 34 3.86 -21.53 -18.02
CA THR A 34 3.02 -21.08 -19.14
C THR A 34 2.60 -19.65 -18.90
N ILE A 35 2.85 -18.78 -19.89
CA ILE A 35 2.39 -17.39 -19.84
C ILE A 35 0.85 -17.38 -19.82
N TYR A 36 0.29 -16.83 -18.75
CA TYR A 36 -1.14 -16.64 -18.59
C TYR A 36 -1.62 -15.39 -19.32
N LYS A 37 -1.02 -14.24 -18.99
CA LYS A 37 -1.39 -12.93 -19.54
C LYS A 37 -0.23 -11.94 -19.37
N VAL A 38 -0.14 -11.00 -20.30
CA VAL A 38 0.78 -9.86 -20.22
C VAL A 38 -0.05 -8.61 -19.94
N PHE A 39 0.21 -7.97 -18.82
CA PHE A 39 -0.41 -6.73 -18.36
C PHE A 39 0.54 -5.57 -18.67
N THR A 40 0.07 -4.62 -19.47
CA THR A 40 0.91 -3.53 -19.99
C THR A 40 0.25 -2.18 -19.78
N ASP A 41 0.80 -1.36 -18.89
CA ASP A 41 0.33 0.03 -18.70
C ASP A 41 1.13 1.00 -19.58
N GLN A 42 0.45 2.02 -20.13
CA GLN A 42 1.09 3.14 -20.83
C GLN A 42 1.23 4.38 -19.93
N GLU A 43 2.45 4.93 -19.83
CA GLU A 43 2.70 6.19 -19.13
C GLU A 43 2.61 7.37 -20.13
N SER A 44 1.41 7.91 -20.32
CA SER A 44 1.21 9.16 -21.07
C SER A 44 1.07 10.36 -20.13
N GLY A 45 1.94 11.36 -20.27
CA GLY A 45 1.63 12.75 -19.87
C GLY A 45 1.15 13.01 -18.43
N GLY A 46 1.77 12.40 -17.42
CA GLY A 46 1.59 12.79 -16.01
C GLY A 46 0.40 12.15 -15.27
N LYS A 47 -0.54 11.52 -15.97
CA LYS A 47 -1.55 10.62 -15.39
C LYS A 47 -1.38 9.23 -15.99
N ALA A 48 -0.68 8.37 -15.26
CA ALA A 48 -0.65 6.95 -15.58
C ALA A 48 -1.97 6.34 -15.12
N ASP A 49 -2.87 6.04 -16.06
CA ASP A 49 -4.07 5.27 -15.74
C ASP A 49 -3.66 3.81 -15.63
N ARG A 50 -3.48 3.33 -14.39
CA ARG A 50 -2.92 2.02 -14.05
C ARG A 50 -3.97 0.91 -14.16
N THR A 51 -4.68 0.87 -15.27
CA THR A 51 -5.83 -0.03 -15.46
C THR A 51 -5.37 -1.48 -15.49
N GLU A 52 -4.26 -1.78 -16.17
CA GLU A 52 -3.75 -3.15 -16.26
C GLU A 52 -3.11 -3.61 -14.93
N PHE A 53 -2.49 -2.71 -14.17
CA PHE A 53 -2.03 -3.04 -12.82
C PHE A 53 -3.18 -3.41 -11.87
N LYS A 54 -4.30 -2.67 -11.91
CA LYS A 54 -5.48 -3.00 -11.11
C LYS A 54 -6.09 -4.33 -11.54
N ALA A 55 -6.15 -4.58 -12.86
CA ALA A 55 -6.59 -5.87 -13.40
C ALA A 55 -5.68 -7.01 -12.92
N LEU A 56 -4.37 -6.81 -12.91
CA LEU A 56 -3.40 -7.78 -12.39
C LEU A 56 -3.67 -8.13 -10.93
N LEU A 57 -3.86 -7.14 -10.07
CA LEU A 57 -4.17 -7.38 -8.64
C LEU A 57 -5.51 -8.11 -8.46
N LEU A 58 -6.54 -7.73 -9.23
CA LEU A 58 -7.83 -8.40 -9.19
C LEU A 58 -7.74 -9.86 -9.67
N GLU A 59 -6.98 -10.12 -10.74
CA GLU A 59 -6.78 -11.45 -11.27
C GLU A 59 -5.87 -12.30 -10.37
N ALA A 60 -4.95 -11.67 -9.63
CA ALA A 60 -4.17 -12.30 -8.56
C ALA A 60 -5.05 -12.71 -7.38
N TYR A 61 -5.96 -11.84 -6.94
CA TYR A 61 -6.98 -12.14 -5.92
C TYR A 61 -7.85 -13.34 -6.33
N GLN A 62 -8.18 -13.44 -7.62
CA GLN A 62 -8.92 -14.59 -8.19
C GLN A 62 -8.04 -15.83 -8.42
N GLN A 63 -6.76 -15.79 -8.04
CA GLN A 63 -5.80 -16.88 -8.19
C GLN A 63 -5.73 -17.42 -9.63
N LYS A 64 -5.81 -16.52 -10.61
CA LYS A 64 -5.77 -16.87 -12.04
C LYS A 64 -4.36 -17.21 -12.54
N PHE A 65 -3.34 -16.81 -11.79
CA PHE A 65 -1.94 -17.15 -12.03
C PHE A 65 -1.23 -17.36 -10.70
N ASP A 66 -0.07 -18.02 -10.75
CA ASP A 66 0.67 -18.44 -9.56
C ASP A 66 1.95 -17.61 -9.35
N LEU A 67 2.43 -16.97 -10.42
CA LEU A 67 3.63 -16.15 -10.43
C LEU A 67 3.43 -14.89 -11.28
N VAL A 68 3.84 -13.72 -10.79
CA VAL A 68 4.03 -12.52 -11.60
C VAL A 68 5.51 -12.23 -11.83
N VAL A 69 5.87 -11.89 -13.06
CA VAL A 69 7.22 -11.44 -13.42
C VAL A 69 7.16 -9.99 -13.88
N PHE A 70 8.08 -9.17 -13.40
CA PHE A 70 8.26 -7.79 -13.84
C PHE A 70 9.72 -7.38 -13.83
N TRP A 71 10.03 -6.24 -14.47
CA TRP A 71 11.42 -5.84 -14.71
C TRP A 71 12.19 -5.51 -13.43
N ARG A 72 11.68 -4.56 -12.63
CA ARG A 72 12.27 -4.02 -11.39
C ARG A 72 11.20 -3.32 -10.54
N LEU A 73 11.49 -3.03 -9.26
CA LEU A 73 10.49 -2.47 -8.33
C LEU A 73 9.87 -1.13 -8.77
N ASP A 74 10.65 -0.18 -9.26
CA ASP A 74 10.14 1.14 -9.74
C ASP A 74 9.28 1.04 -11.00
N ARG A 75 9.41 -0.07 -11.74
CA ARG A 75 8.54 -0.37 -12.88
C ARG A 75 7.25 -1.04 -12.43
N PHE A 76 7.26 -1.72 -11.28
CA PHE A 76 6.07 -2.29 -10.63
C PHE A 76 5.21 -1.24 -9.92
N SER A 77 5.80 -0.25 -9.23
CA SER A 77 5.04 0.86 -8.64
C SER A 77 5.90 2.10 -8.40
N ARG A 78 5.34 3.30 -8.65
CA ARG A 78 5.98 4.60 -8.35
C ARG A 78 5.47 5.25 -7.07
N GLU A 79 4.53 4.60 -6.37
CA GLU A 79 3.87 5.14 -5.18
C GLU A 79 4.75 5.08 -3.92
N GLY A 80 6.05 4.85 -4.10
CA GLY A 80 7.04 4.72 -3.03
C GLY A 80 7.20 3.27 -2.55
N ALA A 81 8.22 3.05 -1.74
CA ALA A 81 8.59 1.71 -1.24
C ALA A 81 7.44 1.05 -0.47
N LEU A 82 6.75 1.81 0.40
CA LEU A 82 5.67 1.27 1.23
C LEU A 82 4.50 0.73 0.40
N ALA A 83 3.98 1.52 -0.55
CA ALA A 83 2.88 1.10 -1.42
C ALA A 83 3.28 -0.10 -2.27
N THR A 84 4.47 -0.06 -2.87
CA THR A 84 5.06 -1.18 -3.63
C THR A 84 5.06 -2.45 -2.82
N LEU A 85 5.59 -2.38 -1.59
CA LEU A 85 5.68 -3.54 -0.72
C LEU A 85 4.31 -4.04 -0.25
N ARG A 86 3.31 -3.16 -0.01
CA ARG A 86 1.94 -3.58 0.29
C ARG A 86 1.35 -4.45 -0.82
N TYR A 87 1.53 -4.05 -2.08
CA TYR A 87 1.09 -4.86 -3.21
C TYR A 87 1.80 -6.21 -3.28
N LEU A 88 3.10 -6.26 -2.98
CA LEU A 88 3.85 -7.51 -2.93
C LEU A 88 3.34 -8.44 -1.82
N ASN A 89 2.96 -7.89 -0.66
CA ASN A 89 2.36 -8.68 0.41
C ASN A 89 0.97 -9.19 0.03
N GLU A 90 0.14 -8.34 -0.60
CA GLU A 90 -1.19 -8.71 -1.09
C GLU A 90 -1.10 -9.88 -2.09
N LEU A 91 -0.15 -9.83 -3.03
CA LEU A 91 0.12 -10.96 -3.93
C LEU A 91 0.44 -12.25 -3.15
N LYS A 92 1.34 -12.16 -2.17
CA LYS A 92 1.75 -13.30 -1.34
C LYS A 92 0.59 -13.86 -0.51
N ASP A 93 -0.23 -13.00 0.07
CA ASP A 93 -1.43 -13.36 0.85
C ASP A 93 -2.45 -14.11 -0.02
N HIS A 94 -2.50 -13.82 -1.32
CA HIS A 94 -3.33 -14.54 -2.30
C HIS A 94 -2.66 -15.80 -2.88
N GLY A 95 -1.47 -16.18 -2.40
CA GLY A 95 -0.72 -17.34 -2.88
C GLY A 95 -0.03 -17.10 -4.22
N VAL A 96 0.08 -15.84 -4.65
CA VAL A 96 0.72 -15.44 -5.90
C VAL A 96 2.14 -14.98 -5.60
N ASN A 97 3.10 -15.71 -6.15
CA ASN A 97 4.51 -15.35 -6.03
C ASN A 97 4.85 -14.23 -7.02
N TYR A 98 5.95 -13.55 -6.78
CA TYR A 98 6.53 -12.56 -7.69
C TYR A 98 8.03 -12.77 -7.91
N LYS A 99 8.49 -12.40 -9.11
CA LYS A 99 9.89 -12.39 -9.53
C LYS A 99 10.27 -11.11 -10.27
N LEU A 100 11.49 -10.67 -10.01
CA LEU A 100 12.10 -9.48 -10.61
C LEU A 100 13.18 -9.91 -11.59
N PHE A 101 13.14 -9.37 -12.80
CA PHE A 101 14.10 -9.72 -13.84
C PHE A 101 15.51 -9.21 -13.54
N THR A 102 15.66 -7.94 -13.13
CA THR A 102 16.98 -7.35 -12.86
C THR A 102 17.42 -7.45 -11.40
N GLU A 103 16.49 -7.75 -10.49
CA GLU A 103 16.72 -7.73 -9.04
C GLU A 103 16.33 -9.07 -8.39
N PRO A 104 16.92 -10.22 -8.81
CA PRO A 104 16.49 -11.56 -8.37
C PRO A 104 16.67 -11.82 -6.87
N TYR A 105 17.49 -11.00 -6.19
CA TYR A 105 17.66 -11.04 -4.74
C TYR A 105 16.41 -10.56 -3.98
N LEU A 106 15.45 -9.95 -4.67
CA LEU A 106 14.16 -9.52 -4.12
C LEU A 106 13.00 -10.46 -4.48
N ASP A 107 13.27 -11.64 -5.05
CA ASP A 107 12.23 -12.59 -5.43
C ASP A 107 11.54 -13.22 -4.20
N SER A 108 10.22 -13.38 -4.29
CA SER A 108 9.41 -14.07 -3.28
C SER A 108 9.75 -15.56 -3.10
N LEU A 109 10.26 -16.19 -4.16
CA LEU A 109 10.63 -17.61 -4.19
C LEU A 109 12.08 -17.86 -3.73
N GLY A 110 12.85 -16.80 -3.51
CA GLY A 110 14.23 -16.89 -3.04
C GLY A 110 14.33 -16.98 -1.51
N PRO A 111 15.53 -17.28 -0.96
CA PRO A 111 15.77 -17.33 0.48
C PRO A 111 15.56 -15.98 1.21
N PHE A 112 15.33 -14.90 0.47
CA PHE A 112 15.02 -13.56 0.98
C PHE A 112 13.53 -13.20 0.91
N GLY A 113 12.66 -14.07 0.38
CA GLY A 113 11.23 -13.80 0.23
C GLY A 113 10.51 -13.46 1.54
N ASP A 114 10.96 -14.02 2.67
CA ASP A 114 10.43 -13.69 4.00
C ASP A 114 11.08 -12.42 4.60
N ARG A 115 12.28 -12.04 4.15
CA ARG A 115 12.96 -10.83 4.63
C ARG A 115 12.33 -9.55 4.09
N ILE A 116 11.69 -9.59 2.91
CA ILE A 116 10.93 -8.44 2.39
C ILE A 116 9.80 -8.04 3.35
N VAL A 117 9.15 -9.01 4.00
CA VAL A 117 8.14 -8.76 5.04
C VAL A 117 8.76 -8.07 6.27
N SER A 118 9.98 -8.45 6.66
CA SER A 118 10.69 -7.75 7.75
C SER A 118 11.10 -6.32 7.39
N MET A 119 11.45 -6.08 6.11
CA MET A 119 11.74 -4.75 5.58
C MET A 119 10.48 -3.88 5.55
N LEU A 120 9.33 -4.46 5.19
CA LEU A 120 8.00 -3.86 5.31
C LEU A 120 7.71 -3.38 6.73
N ALA A 121 7.92 -4.25 7.73
CA ALA A 121 7.71 -3.91 9.13
C ALA A 121 8.62 -2.76 9.57
N THR A 122 9.88 -2.76 9.11
CA THR A 122 10.87 -1.73 9.44
C THR A 122 10.53 -0.38 8.81
N ILE A 123 10.17 -0.36 7.52
CA ILE A 123 9.78 0.87 6.80
C ILE A 123 8.46 1.42 7.38
N ALA A 124 7.48 0.56 7.62
CA ALA A 124 6.23 0.96 8.26
C ALA A 124 6.48 1.59 9.64
N ALA A 125 7.36 0.99 10.47
CA ALA A 125 7.74 1.56 11.76
C ALA A 125 8.38 2.95 11.63
N GLN A 126 9.25 3.16 10.65
CA GLN A 126 9.88 4.46 10.38
C GLN A 126 8.86 5.52 9.95
N ASP A 127 7.88 5.16 9.14
CA ASP A 127 6.84 6.11 8.73
C ASP A 127 5.84 6.40 9.85
N PHE A 128 5.51 5.44 10.72
CA PHE A 128 4.74 5.71 11.95
C PHE A 128 5.45 6.71 12.85
N ILE A 129 6.77 6.61 12.97
CA ILE A 129 7.59 7.57 13.72
C ILE A 129 7.48 8.96 13.09
N LYS A 130 7.68 9.08 11.76
CA LYS A 130 7.57 10.36 11.04
C LYS A 130 6.17 10.98 11.12
N ILE A 131 5.10 10.20 10.99
CA ILE A 131 3.72 10.68 11.12
C ILE A 131 3.47 11.17 12.56
N SER A 132 3.95 10.45 13.56
CA SER A 132 3.87 10.86 14.96
C SER A 132 4.61 12.18 15.19
N GLU A 133 5.84 12.32 14.66
CA GLU A 133 6.64 13.54 14.76
C GLU A 133 5.96 14.73 14.10
N ASN A 134 5.42 14.56 12.88
CA ASN A 134 4.68 15.61 12.18
C ASN A 134 3.41 16.01 12.92
N THR A 135 2.69 15.03 13.49
CA THR A 135 1.48 15.29 14.29
C THR A 135 1.83 16.07 15.56
N LYS A 136 2.89 15.67 16.28
CA LYS A 136 3.40 16.39 17.45
C LYS A 136 3.84 17.80 17.09
N ALA A 137 4.56 17.98 15.98
CA ALA A 137 4.98 19.30 15.50
C ALA A 137 3.79 20.19 15.13
N ALA A 138 2.76 19.65 14.48
CA ALA A 138 1.54 20.37 14.15
C ALA A 138 0.74 20.76 15.40
N LEU A 139 0.64 19.86 16.39
CA LEU A 139 0.01 20.15 17.69
C LEU A 139 0.80 21.22 18.46
N ALA A 140 2.12 21.14 18.48
CA ALA A 140 2.97 22.15 19.13
C ALA A 140 2.76 23.54 18.51
N LYS A 141 2.70 23.64 17.17
CA LYS A 141 2.38 24.90 16.48
C LYS A 141 0.99 25.42 16.84
N LYS A 142 -0.04 24.56 16.87
CA LYS A 142 -1.40 24.95 17.30
C LYS A 142 -1.45 25.44 18.75
N LYS A 143 -0.73 24.77 19.66
CA LYS A 143 -0.59 25.19 21.06
C LYS A 143 0.09 26.54 21.19
N ALA A 144 1.17 26.77 20.43
CA ALA A 144 1.88 28.05 20.40
C ALA A 144 1.01 29.18 19.83
N ALA A 145 0.12 28.87 18.88
CA ALA A 145 -0.90 29.78 18.37
C ALA A 145 -2.11 29.98 19.31
N GLY A 146 -2.06 29.43 20.54
CA GLY A 146 -3.10 29.63 21.55
C GLY A 146 -4.35 28.75 21.40
N VAL A 147 -4.35 27.79 20.46
CA VAL A 147 -5.48 26.86 20.29
C VAL A 147 -5.51 25.89 21.46
N LYS A 148 -6.63 25.85 22.21
CA LYS A 148 -6.85 24.83 23.25
C LYS A 148 -6.97 23.45 22.60
N LEU A 149 -6.01 22.58 22.90
CA LEU A 149 -5.99 21.19 22.46
C LEU A 149 -6.71 20.31 23.51
N GLY A 150 -7.42 19.28 23.05
CA GLY A 150 -8.18 18.36 23.91
C GLY A 150 -9.69 18.53 23.79
N THR A 151 -10.44 17.71 24.53
CA THR A 151 -11.91 17.80 24.58
C THR A 151 -12.33 19.15 25.17
N THR A 152 -13.34 19.78 24.57
CA THR A 152 -14.02 20.93 25.16
C THR A 152 -14.58 20.52 26.51
N SER A 153 -14.12 21.17 27.59
CA SER A 153 -14.72 20.97 28.91
C SER A 153 -16.21 21.27 28.82
N LYS A 154 -17.03 20.41 29.44
CA LYS A 154 -18.46 20.67 29.61
C LYS A 154 -18.67 22.05 30.22
N SER A 155 -19.69 22.78 29.78
CA SER A 155 -19.99 24.11 30.30
C SER A 155 -20.32 24.04 31.79
N GLN A 156 -20.17 25.15 32.53
CA GLN A 156 -20.55 25.19 33.95
C GLN A 156 -22.01 24.78 34.17
N GLU A 157 -22.90 25.15 33.25
CA GLU A 157 -24.32 24.72 33.25
C GLU A 157 -24.48 23.20 33.14
N GLN A 158 -23.70 22.55 32.27
CA GLN A 158 -23.70 21.09 32.14
C GLN A 158 -23.13 20.41 33.40
N ILE A 159 -22.11 21.01 34.02
CA ILE A 159 -21.52 20.50 35.26
C ILE A 159 -22.51 20.64 36.43
N GLU A 160 -23.23 21.76 36.51
CA GLU A 160 -24.27 21.98 37.52
C GLU A 160 -25.49 21.09 37.32
N GLN A 161 -25.93 20.87 36.07
CA GLN A 161 -26.98 19.89 35.76
C GLN A 161 -26.56 18.48 36.19
N ILE A 162 -25.32 18.06 35.91
CA ILE A 162 -24.81 16.76 36.35
C ILE A 162 -24.74 16.66 37.88
N ARG A 163 -24.37 17.75 38.58
CA ARG A 163 -24.35 17.78 40.05
C ARG A 163 -25.77 17.73 40.65
N ARG A 164 -26.73 18.46 40.09
CA ARG A 164 -28.14 18.38 40.49
C ARG A 164 -28.74 16.99 40.28
N LEU A 165 -28.45 16.37 39.13
CA LEU A 165 -28.92 15.02 38.80
C LEU A 165 -28.29 13.93 39.68
N LYS A 166 -27.08 14.16 40.23
CA LYS A 166 -26.42 13.24 41.18
C LYS A 166 -26.85 13.43 42.64
N GLY A 167 -27.33 14.63 43.02
CA GLY A 167 -27.77 14.95 44.38
C GLY A 167 -29.18 14.45 44.73
N GLY A 168 -30.02 14.19 43.73
CA GLY A 168 -31.27 13.47 43.90
C GLY A 168 -31.04 11.98 43.64
N ALA A 169 -31.20 11.14 44.65
CA ALA A 169 -31.10 9.70 44.52
C ALA A 169 -32.13 9.18 43.50
N CYS A 170 -31.76 8.97 42.23
CA CYS A 170 -32.51 8.09 41.33
C CYS A 170 -31.71 7.67 40.07
N GLN A 171 -31.46 6.37 39.98
CA GLN A 171 -31.24 5.54 38.78
C GLN A 171 -30.28 6.05 37.69
N THR A 172 -29.04 5.56 37.75
CA THR A 172 -27.93 5.83 36.81
C THR A 172 -28.10 5.20 35.41
N THR A 173 -29.30 4.74 35.01
CA THR A 173 -29.47 3.90 33.81
C THR A 173 -30.06 4.62 32.58
N GLN A 174 -30.46 5.89 32.65
CA GLN A 174 -31.09 6.58 31.50
C GLN A 174 -30.31 7.74 30.87
N LEU A 175 -29.15 8.13 31.40
CA LEU A 175 -28.42 9.32 30.94
C LEU A 175 -27.51 9.14 29.71
N ALA A 176 -27.49 7.96 29.07
CA ALA A 176 -26.64 7.68 27.90
C ALA A 176 -27.35 7.83 26.54
N LYS A 177 -28.62 8.24 26.48
CA LYS A 177 -29.35 8.47 25.22
C LYS A 177 -29.98 9.85 25.18
N ARG A 178 -29.18 10.88 24.89
CA ARG A 178 -29.58 12.08 24.15
C ARG A 178 -28.36 12.93 23.81
#